data_AF-A0A8C2ETE6-F1
#
_entry.id   AF-A0A8C2ETE6-F1
#
_cell.length_a   1.000
_cell.length_b   1.000
_cell.length_c   1.000
_cell.angle_alpha   90.00
_cell.angle_beta   90.00
_cell.angle_gamma   90.00
#
_symmetry.space_group_name_H-M   'P 1'
#
loop_
_entity.id
_entity.type
_entity.pdbx_description
1 polymer ?
#
loop_
_entity_poly.entity_id
_entity_poly.type
_entity_poly.pdbx_seq_one_letter_code
_entity_poly.pdbx_strand_id
1 'polypeptide(L)'
;MFFFVPTQCISHRANFHSHLIAYISQTRQPQSLIHHTRRQIMGQLKVYLVFWAFLLMTVAGEDDLGSSKECENAPFVPGHNLAGEGFDIVTMKRKGVYVINLEKWDLGNGTCKLAKNDFLSEKKQKLPAAVKDWRTIPKCSMKVSSQIFKSSEALVNDSSSALSVSWKVGLDVKAVGAAVGSTHSREAKFAMKKSKEDKYSFTKHEVACKFYKYRVAVKPPLQAEFLEAIKSLPPSYNPDAYLNLITTYGTHYITSVKLGGQIKAITAIKTCQATMNGLTDTAVKDCLDVEASGTYNAVTVKAETHFCQEQKKKMGTNEKFSSMFNERQTDIIGGNINGEDLLFSGSSHPNSLKNWHESLKSLPEVVRYSLKPLHFLLSAKDPARKGLKKAVEEYIIQNALIKVCSEPCKIGRKISPRDRCACVCESSQMIKSNCCPTAKGLATLKVYSLRAKGLYGDTTSQTDGTVTVTYDEQIRRTEIIDNNDNPRWPETFEFGPIKIRMANKLTFKVYDSDGIWNTDLLGSCSFELRSGVVQDLCVFNYGTFYFTYEVKCAPGLQGPQCNEHKPSPMATPLADIFSSRNGVLVKDLPRLELARNNSNKLNSKSTSGKRIML
;
A
#
# COMPACT_ATOMS: atom_id res chain seq x y z
N MET A 1 -19.10 -29.74 29.60
CA MET A 1 -18.71 -28.76 30.65
C MET A 1 -18.21 -27.50 29.92
N PHE A 2 -19.04 -26.52 29.54
CA PHE A 2 -19.76 -25.50 30.35
C PHE A 2 -18.78 -24.69 31.25
N PHE A 3 -18.65 -23.35 31.27
CA PHE A 3 -19.46 -22.20 30.79
C PHE A 3 -18.60 -20.89 30.58
N PHE A 4 -18.93 -20.10 29.54
CA PHE A 4 -19.12 -18.63 29.40
C PHE A 4 -18.30 -17.51 30.15
N VAL A 5 -17.56 -16.67 29.40
CA VAL A 5 -17.72 -15.21 29.00
C VAL A 5 -18.55 -14.29 29.97
N PRO A 6 -18.20 -12.99 30.28
CA PRO A 6 -18.12 -11.92 29.26
C PRO A 6 -17.28 -10.62 29.44
N THR A 7 -16.95 -10.08 28.26
CA THR A 7 -16.82 -8.70 27.72
C THR A 7 -16.68 -7.42 28.58
N GLN A 8 -15.97 -6.47 27.93
CA GLN A 8 -16.27 -5.04 27.71
C GLN A 8 -15.41 -3.97 28.42
N CYS A 9 -14.50 -3.40 27.63
CA CYS A 9 -14.06 -2.00 27.73
C CYS A 9 -15.24 -1.06 27.44
N ILE A 10 -15.41 -0.03 28.28
CA ILE A 10 -16.16 1.18 27.94
C ILE A 10 -15.22 2.39 28.10
N SER A 11 -15.19 3.18 27.03
CA SER A 11 -14.61 4.51 26.90
C SER A 11 -15.31 5.51 27.82
N HIS A 12 -14.58 6.41 28.47
CA HIS A 12 -15.01 7.80 28.56
C HIS A 12 -13.83 8.76 28.78
N ARG A 13 -13.62 9.63 27.80
CA ARG A 13 -12.87 10.88 27.89
C ARG A 13 -13.89 11.96 28.20
N ALA A 14 -13.74 12.69 29.31
CA ALA A 14 -14.48 13.92 29.56
C ALA A 14 -13.55 14.94 30.24
N ASN A 15 -13.49 16.11 29.62
CA ASN A 15 -12.87 17.35 30.07
C ASN A 15 -13.30 17.72 31.49
N PHE A 16 -12.42 18.31 32.30
CA PHE A 16 -12.83 19.41 33.18
C PHE A 16 -11.64 20.33 33.50
N HIS A 17 -11.78 21.58 33.06
CA HIS A 17 -11.00 22.73 33.51
C HIS A 17 -11.78 23.39 34.66
N SER A 18 -11.04 24.05 35.56
CA SER A 18 -11.42 25.14 36.48
C SER A 18 -12.40 24.86 37.63
N HIS A 19 -11.90 24.99 38.87
CA HIS A 19 -12.35 25.89 39.96
C HIS A 19 -11.59 25.49 41.25
N LEU A 20 -10.62 26.27 41.75
CA LEU A 20 -10.73 27.44 42.65
C LEU A 20 -10.91 27.08 44.15
N ILE A 21 -9.80 27.20 44.89
CA ILE A 21 -9.61 27.82 46.23
C ILE A 21 -10.13 27.15 47.53
N ALA A 22 -9.21 27.17 48.51
CA ALA A 22 -9.32 27.20 49.98
C ALA A 22 -9.56 25.89 50.76
N TYR A 23 -8.54 25.49 51.54
CA TYR A 23 -8.55 25.73 53.00
C TYR A 23 -7.15 25.52 53.62
N ILE A 24 -6.68 26.51 54.37
CA ILE A 24 -5.48 26.49 55.22
C ILE A 24 -5.91 26.07 56.63
N SER A 25 -5.16 25.18 57.29
CA SER A 25 -4.85 25.30 58.73
C SER A 25 -3.82 24.26 59.21
N GLN A 26 -2.64 24.78 59.57
CA GLN A 26 -1.75 24.44 60.71
C GLN A 26 -1.57 22.97 61.15
N THR A 27 -0.31 22.51 61.22
CA THR A 27 0.47 22.44 62.49
C THR A 27 1.89 21.85 62.33
N ARG A 28 2.86 22.62 62.85
CA ARG A 28 4.13 22.28 63.55
C ARG A 28 5.15 21.25 62.99
N GLN A 29 6.34 21.75 62.68
CA GLN A 29 7.63 21.05 62.85
C GLN A 29 8.03 20.99 64.35
N PRO A 30 8.98 20.09 64.72
CA PRO A 30 10.31 20.62 65.06
C PRO A 30 11.50 19.80 64.50
N GLN A 31 12.64 20.49 64.44
CA GLN A 31 13.96 20.09 63.99
C GLN A 31 14.70 19.21 65.01
N SER A 32 15.46 18.20 64.55
CA SER A 32 16.82 17.91 65.05
C SER A 32 17.53 16.88 64.14
N LEU A 33 18.86 16.88 64.19
CA LEU A 33 19.83 15.95 63.55
C LEU A 33 20.47 16.37 62.20
N ILE A 34 21.08 17.55 62.19
CA ILE A 34 22.22 17.87 61.31
C ILE A 34 23.49 17.50 62.08
N HIS A 35 24.07 16.31 61.82
CA HIS A 35 25.51 16.10 62.06
C HIS A 35 26.19 14.95 61.29
N HIS A 36 25.49 14.26 60.36
CA HIS A 36 26.09 13.11 59.64
C HIS A 36 26.43 13.33 58.15
N THR A 37 26.20 14.52 57.58
CA THR A 37 26.31 14.78 56.13
C THR A 37 27.51 15.64 55.74
N ARG A 38 28.71 15.36 56.27
CA ARG A 38 29.95 16.05 55.81
C ARG A 38 31.06 15.16 55.28
N ARG A 39 30.92 13.83 55.32
CA ARG A 39 31.91 12.88 54.74
C ARG A 39 31.50 12.21 53.42
N GLN A 40 30.26 12.41 52.94
CA GLN A 40 29.80 11.84 51.66
C GLN A 40 29.93 12.78 50.45
N ILE A 41 30.19 14.07 50.66
CA ILE A 41 30.16 15.08 49.59
C ILE A 41 31.50 15.18 48.82
N MET A 42 32.62 14.79 49.43
CA MET A 42 33.93 14.78 48.75
C MET A 42 34.20 13.52 47.91
N GLY A 43 33.47 12.43 48.13
CA GLY A 43 33.60 11.19 47.34
C GLY A 43 32.83 11.22 46.02
N GLN A 44 31.76 12.02 45.92
CA GLN A 44 30.97 12.11 44.69
C GLN A 44 31.53 13.10 43.67
N LEU A 45 32.26 14.14 44.09
CA LEU A 45 32.81 15.13 43.16
C LEU A 45 33.95 14.56 42.27
N LYS A 46 34.73 13.60 42.78
CA LYS A 46 35.77 12.92 41.98
C LYS A 46 35.20 11.95 40.95
N VAL A 47 34.04 11.33 41.23
CA VAL A 47 33.37 10.40 40.30
C VAL A 47 32.69 11.16 39.16
N TYR A 48 32.15 12.36 39.42
CA TYR A 48 31.58 13.22 38.37
C TYR A 48 32.64 13.84 37.44
N LEU A 49 33.84 14.14 37.93
CA LEU A 49 34.95 14.63 37.10
C LEU A 49 35.54 13.54 36.18
N VAL A 50 35.62 12.29 36.64
CA VAL A 50 36.02 11.16 35.79
C VAL A 50 34.93 10.81 34.77
N PHE A 51 33.65 10.96 35.12
CA PHE A 51 32.54 10.82 34.17
C PHE A 51 32.48 11.95 33.14
N TRP A 52 32.86 13.18 33.49
CA TRP A 52 33.00 14.29 32.54
C TRP A 52 34.23 14.16 31.63
N ALA A 53 35.34 13.62 32.15
CA ALA A 53 36.51 13.28 31.33
C ALA A 53 36.23 12.13 30.35
N PHE A 54 35.40 11.15 30.73
CA PHE A 54 34.94 10.09 29.83
C PHE A 54 33.80 10.51 28.88
N LEU A 55 33.01 11.57 29.20
CA LEU A 55 32.03 12.14 28.28
C LEU A 55 32.66 13.00 27.18
N LEU A 56 33.92 13.43 27.34
CA LEU A 56 34.71 14.13 26.32
C LEU A 56 35.46 13.19 25.37
N MET A 57 35.44 11.88 25.62
CA MET A 57 35.86 10.87 24.62
C MET A 57 34.70 10.52 23.68
N THR A 58 33.98 11.53 23.18
CA THR A 58 33.45 11.39 21.83
C THR A 58 34.66 11.49 20.92
N VAL A 59 35.17 10.35 20.44
CA VAL A 59 36.03 10.33 19.26
C VAL A 59 35.16 10.87 18.12
N ALA A 60 35.11 12.20 17.99
CA ALA A 60 34.93 12.82 16.72
C ALA A 60 36.05 12.23 15.86
N GLY A 61 35.70 11.56 14.75
CA GLY A 61 36.71 11.29 13.73
C GLY A 61 37.25 12.66 13.34
N GLU A 62 38.43 12.99 13.85
CA GLU A 62 39.06 14.27 13.61
C GLU A 62 39.58 14.21 12.17
N ASP A 63 39.07 15.11 11.32
CA ASP A 63 39.52 15.20 9.94
C ASP A 63 40.99 15.63 9.97
N ASP A 64 41.90 14.80 9.47
CA ASP A 64 43.32 15.15 9.37
C ASP A 64 43.49 16.25 8.30
N LEU A 65 44.28 17.28 8.60
CA LEU A 65 44.69 18.26 7.59
C LEU A 65 45.83 17.67 6.75
N GLY A 66 45.60 17.56 5.44
CA GLY A 66 46.61 17.14 4.47
C GLY A 66 47.29 18.31 3.77
N SER A 67 48.56 18.13 3.40
CA SER A 67 49.29 19.05 2.53
C SER A 67 48.77 18.99 1.08
N SER A 68 48.98 20.06 0.28
CA SER A 68 48.51 20.12 -1.12
C SER A 68 48.88 18.86 -1.93
N LYS A 69 50.12 18.37 -1.79
CA LYS A 69 50.60 17.19 -2.51
C LYS A 69 49.92 15.90 -2.06
N GLU A 70 49.61 15.75 -0.77
CA GLU A 70 48.83 14.61 -0.29
C GLU A 70 47.39 14.67 -0.81
N CYS A 71 46.82 15.87 -0.85
CA CYS A 71 45.45 16.12 -1.31
C CYS A 71 45.26 15.88 -2.82
N GLU A 72 46.25 16.22 -3.64
CA GLU A 72 46.21 15.95 -5.09
C GLU A 72 46.19 14.43 -5.35
N ASN A 73 47.01 13.66 -4.62
CA ASN A 73 47.16 12.22 -4.80
C ASN A 73 46.03 11.39 -4.17
N ALA A 74 45.39 11.90 -3.10
CA ALA A 74 44.31 11.18 -2.44
C ALA A 74 43.03 11.15 -3.30
N PRO A 75 42.38 9.99 -3.48
CA PRO A 75 41.06 9.93 -4.13
C PRO A 75 39.98 10.45 -3.17
N PHE A 76 38.82 10.84 -3.70
CA PHE A 76 37.67 11.16 -2.87
C PHE A 76 37.12 9.95 -2.12
N VAL A 77 36.43 10.20 -1.01
CA VAL A 77 35.62 9.18 -0.34
C VAL A 77 34.47 8.69 -1.24
N PRO A 78 34.03 7.42 -1.10
CA PRO A 78 32.94 6.87 -1.90
C PRO A 78 31.64 7.69 -1.75
N GLY A 79 31.00 8.05 -2.87
CA GLY A 79 29.75 8.80 -2.89
C GLY A 79 29.83 10.23 -2.35
N HIS A 80 31.02 10.86 -2.38
CA HIS A 80 31.25 12.23 -1.88
C HIS A 80 30.35 13.30 -2.51
N ASN A 81 29.90 13.11 -3.76
CA ASN A 81 29.08 14.06 -4.51
C ASN A 81 27.56 13.87 -4.33
N LEU A 82 27.12 12.79 -3.67
CA LEU A 82 25.69 12.43 -3.59
C LEU A 82 24.82 13.36 -2.72
N ALA A 83 25.41 14.24 -1.91
CA ALA A 83 24.66 15.21 -1.12
C ALA A 83 24.51 16.59 -1.80
N GLY A 84 25.16 16.87 -2.93
CA GLY A 84 25.15 18.21 -3.55
C GLY A 84 24.18 18.37 -4.71
N GLU A 85 23.44 17.30 -4.99
CA GLU A 85 22.55 17.16 -6.12
C GLU A 85 21.18 17.80 -5.86
N GLY A 86 20.61 18.36 -6.92
CA GLY A 86 19.22 18.77 -6.96
C GLY A 86 18.26 17.59 -6.76
N PHE A 87 17.13 17.85 -6.11
CA PHE A 87 16.15 16.83 -5.74
C PHE A 87 14.73 17.32 -6.00
N ASP A 88 13.93 16.50 -6.67
CA ASP A 88 12.51 16.76 -6.86
C ASP A 88 11.68 15.92 -5.88
N ILE A 89 11.03 16.61 -4.95
CA ILE A 89 10.21 16.02 -3.89
C ILE A 89 8.95 15.33 -4.42
N VAL A 90 8.42 15.77 -5.56
CA VAL A 90 7.22 15.20 -6.18
C VAL A 90 7.54 13.87 -6.83
N THR A 91 8.69 13.79 -7.52
CA THR A 91 9.12 12.56 -8.21
C THR A 91 9.98 11.64 -7.33
N MET A 92 10.46 12.14 -6.18
CA MET A 92 11.42 11.47 -5.29
C MET A 92 12.71 11.06 -6.01
N LYS A 93 13.13 11.89 -6.97
CA LYS A 93 14.32 11.64 -7.78
C LYS A 93 15.33 12.76 -7.60
N ARG A 94 16.59 12.36 -7.58
CA ARG A 94 17.71 13.28 -7.80
C ARG A 94 17.76 13.67 -9.28
N LYS A 95 18.26 14.87 -9.55
CA LYS A 95 18.11 15.53 -10.87
C LYS A 95 19.27 15.28 -11.83
N GLY A 96 20.35 14.66 -11.38
CA GLY A 96 21.60 14.50 -12.12
C GLY A 96 22.42 15.78 -12.24
N VAL A 97 21.96 16.89 -11.65
CA VAL A 97 22.62 18.20 -11.69
C VAL A 97 22.93 18.69 -10.29
N TYR A 98 24.10 19.29 -10.13
CA TYR A 98 24.61 19.74 -8.84
C TYR A 98 24.30 21.20 -8.61
N VAL A 99 23.82 21.53 -7.41
CA VAL A 99 23.62 22.90 -6.95
C VAL A 99 24.72 23.33 -5.98
N ILE A 100 25.41 22.35 -5.38
CA ILE A 100 26.56 22.54 -4.52
C ILE A 100 27.79 21.95 -5.21
N ASN A 101 28.89 22.70 -5.20
CA ASN A 101 30.15 22.24 -5.72
C ASN A 101 30.81 21.28 -4.70
N LEU A 102 30.80 19.99 -5.02
CA LEU A 102 31.45 18.92 -4.23
C LEU A 102 32.78 18.45 -4.83
N GLU A 103 33.23 19.07 -5.92
CA GLU A 103 34.54 18.81 -6.51
C GLU A 103 35.64 19.66 -5.86
N LYS A 104 35.26 20.82 -5.29
CA LYS A 104 36.20 21.66 -4.55
C LYS A 104 36.63 20.97 -3.25
N TRP A 105 37.90 20.59 -3.15
CA TRP A 105 38.53 19.99 -1.98
C TRP A 105 39.49 20.93 -1.24
N ASP A 106 40.10 21.90 -1.94
CA ASP A 106 41.00 22.88 -1.36
C ASP A 106 40.27 23.87 -0.44
N LEU A 107 40.84 24.09 0.74
CA LEU A 107 40.34 25.01 1.75
C LEU A 107 40.78 26.47 1.49
N GLY A 108 41.60 26.72 0.46
CA GLY A 108 42.08 28.04 0.06
C GLY A 108 43.40 28.46 0.72
N ASN A 109 44.04 27.54 1.43
CA ASN A 109 45.32 27.73 2.12
C ASN A 109 46.35 26.64 1.74
N GLY A 110 46.12 25.93 0.63
CA GLY A 110 46.99 24.83 0.19
C GLY A 110 46.85 23.55 1.02
N THR A 111 45.73 23.41 1.74
CA THR A 111 45.43 22.21 2.56
C THR A 111 44.05 21.65 2.24
N CYS A 112 43.83 20.40 2.60
CA CYS A 112 42.52 19.75 2.50
C CYS A 112 42.20 18.90 3.73
N LYS A 113 40.95 18.43 3.81
CA LYS A 113 40.53 17.42 4.78
C LYS A 113 40.77 16.03 4.23
N LEU A 114 41.45 15.19 5.00
CA LEU A 114 41.65 13.77 4.74
C LEU A 114 40.94 12.94 5.81
N ALA A 115 40.37 11.82 5.37
CA ALA A 115 39.73 10.83 6.22
C ALA A 115 40.29 9.44 5.91
N LYS A 116 40.50 8.64 6.96
CA LYS A 116 40.83 7.21 6.82
C LYS A 116 39.55 6.41 6.65
N ASN A 117 39.54 5.47 5.71
CA ASN A 117 38.37 4.63 5.46
C ASN A 117 38.58 3.19 5.92
N ASP A 118 37.95 2.85 7.05
CA ASP A 118 38.02 1.52 7.68
C ASP A 118 37.54 0.38 6.77
N PHE A 119 36.67 0.67 5.78
CA PHE A 119 36.16 -0.34 4.86
C PHE A 119 37.06 -0.59 3.65
N LEU A 120 38.05 0.27 3.41
CA LEU A 120 38.95 0.21 2.25
C LEU A 120 40.42 0.21 2.72
N SER A 121 40.73 -0.67 3.67
CA SER A 121 42.08 -0.89 4.20
C SER A 121 42.74 0.38 4.75
N GLU A 122 41.97 1.19 5.50
CA GLU A 122 42.41 2.45 6.10
C GLU A 122 42.99 3.48 5.11
N LYS A 123 42.65 3.36 3.82
CA LYS A 123 43.11 4.28 2.79
C LYS A 123 42.76 5.72 3.16
N LYS A 124 43.74 6.62 3.10
CA LYS A 124 43.52 8.08 3.21
C LYS A 124 42.79 8.57 1.96
N GLN A 125 41.65 9.21 2.16
CA GLN A 125 40.80 9.75 1.10
C GLN A 125 40.45 11.20 1.41
N LYS A 126 40.37 12.03 0.37
CA LYS A 126 40.03 13.45 0.54
C LYS A 126 38.53 13.67 0.64
N LEU A 127 38.16 14.70 1.40
CA LEU A 127 36.79 15.17 1.55
C LEU A 127 36.61 16.48 0.80
N PRO A 128 35.47 16.68 0.12
CA PRO A 128 35.12 18.00 -0.40
C PRO A 128 35.13 19.06 0.71
N ALA A 129 35.50 20.29 0.37
CA ALA A 129 35.53 21.42 1.30
C ALA A 129 34.16 21.62 1.97
N ALA A 130 33.08 21.42 1.20
CA ALA A 130 31.70 21.54 1.66
C ALA A 130 31.24 20.40 2.60
N VAL A 131 31.92 19.24 2.61
CA VAL A 131 31.51 18.08 3.42
C VAL A 131 31.95 18.26 4.88
N LYS A 132 31.09 17.85 5.80
CA LYS A 132 31.32 17.87 7.25
C LYS A 132 30.84 16.56 7.89
N ASP A 133 31.46 16.20 9.01
CA ASP A 133 31.13 15.05 9.84
C ASP A 133 31.07 13.72 9.06
N TRP A 134 32.00 13.53 8.11
CA TRP A 134 32.10 12.27 7.40
C TRP A 134 32.56 11.18 8.36
N ARG A 135 31.91 10.01 8.31
CA ARG A 135 32.29 8.86 9.13
C ARG A 135 31.74 7.55 8.60
N THR A 136 32.49 6.49 8.90
CA THR A 136 32.08 5.10 8.71
C THR A 136 30.97 4.71 9.71
N ILE A 137 30.17 3.71 9.34
CA ILE A 137 29.12 3.11 10.16
C ILE A 137 29.45 1.62 10.25
N PRO A 138 30.08 1.14 11.35
CA PRO A 138 30.70 -0.18 11.40
C PRO A 138 29.70 -1.35 11.39
N LYS A 139 28.45 -1.10 11.80
CA LYS A 139 27.41 -2.14 11.90
C LYS A 139 26.37 -1.97 10.80
N CYS A 140 26.37 -2.90 9.85
CA CYS A 140 25.25 -3.12 8.95
C CYS A 140 24.38 -4.27 9.49
N SER A 141 23.08 -4.02 9.66
CA SER A 141 22.11 -5.06 10.02
C SER A 141 21.06 -5.14 8.93
N MET A 142 21.14 -6.18 8.12
CA MET A 142 20.23 -6.43 7.00
C MET A 142 18.95 -7.09 7.51
N LYS A 143 18.12 -6.30 8.21
CA LYS A 143 16.80 -6.76 8.67
C LYS A 143 15.73 -6.37 7.66
N VAL A 144 14.84 -7.31 7.37
CA VAL A 144 13.62 -7.04 6.60
C VAL A 144 12.70 -6.20 7.48
N SER A 145 12.25 -5.08 6.92
CA SER A 145 11.15 -4.29 7.46
C SER A 145 10.02 -4.32 6.45
N SER A 146 8.78 -4.41 6.94
CA SER A 146 7.63 -4.47 6.06
C SER A 146 6.41 -3.74 6.58
N GLN A 147 5.58 -3.29 5.65
CA GLN A 147 4.35 -2.56 5.90
C GLN A 147 3.26 -2.98 4.91
N ILE A 148 2.00 -2.75 5.31
CA ILE A 148 0.83 -3.02 4.46
C ILE A 148 -0.02 -1.78 4.31
N PHE A 149 -0.49 -1.54 3.08
CA PHE A 149 -1.28 -0.38 2.70
C PHE A 149 -2.57 -0.86 2.03
N LYS A 150 -3.71 -0.40 2.54
CA LYS A 150 -5.03 -0.76 2.00
C LYS A 150 -5.44 0.06 0.78
N SER A 151 -4.66 1.09 0.42
CA SER A 151 -4.87 1.88 -0.79
C SER A 151 -3.56 2.46 -1.32
N SER A 152 -3.58 2.91 -2.58
CA SER A 152 -2.49 3.65 -3.20
C SER A 152 -2.18 4.96 -2.46
N GLU A 153 -3.20 5.68 -2.00
CA GLU A 153 -3.01 6.97 -1.32
C GLU A 153 -2.29 6.79 0.02
N ALA A 154 -2.59 5.69 0.74
CA ALA A 154 -1.89 5.36 1.97
C ALA A 154 -0.39 5.09 1.73
N LEU A 155 -0.06 4.36 0.66
CA LEU A 155 1.34 4.12 0.26
C LEU A 155 2.05 5.43 -0.14
N VAL A 156 1.40 6.27 -0.96
CA VAL A 156 1.96 7.57 -1.37
C VAL A 156 2.25 8.44 -0.16
N ASN A 157 1.29 8.53 0.76
CA ASN A 157 1.44 9.31 1.99
C ASN A 157 2.59 8.78 2.86
N ASP A 158 2.71 7.46 3.04
CA ASP A 158 3.84 6.83 3.75
C ASP A 158 5.18 7.26 3.18
N SER A 159 5.37 7.13 1.86
CA SER A 159 6.65 7.44 1.22
C SER A 159 7.06 8.91 1.38
N SER A 160 6.10 9.85 1.43
CA SER A 160 6.41 11.26 1.74
C SER A 160 6.70 11.50 3.22
N SER A 161 6.00 10.80 4.12
CA SER A 161 6.11 10.94 5.57
C SER A 161 7.38 10.29 6.15
N ALA A 162 7.94 9.31 5.44
CA ALA A 162 9.20 8.67 5.78
C ALA A 162 10.42 9.61 5.62
N LEU A 163 10.26 10.76 4.95
CA LEU A 163 11.29 11.78 4.82
C LEU A 163 11.45 12.60 6.10
N SER A 164 12.60 13.26 6.24
CA SER A 164 12.84 14.18 7.36
C SER A 164 11.84 15.35 7.33
N VAL A 165 11.29 15.73 8.49
CA VAL A 165 10.38 16.88 8.62
C VAL A 165 10.97 18.18 8.03
N SER A 166 12.31 18.25 7.94
CA SER A 166 13.06 19.38 7.40
C SER A 166 12.69 19.77 5.96
N TRP A 167 12.17 18.86 5.13
CA TRP A 167 11.88 19.20 3.73
C TRP A 167 10.76 20.23 3.60
N LYS A 168 9.77 20.23 4.51
CA LYS A 168 8.69 21.21 4.53
C LYS A 168 9.06 22.53 5.18
N VAL A 169 10.19 22.59 5.89
CA VAL A 169 10.58 23.80 6.65
C VAL A 169 10.84 24.94 5.68
N GLY A 170 10.20 26.09 5.92
CA GLY A 170 10.32 27.27 5.08
C GLY A 170 9.37 27.30 3.86
N LEU A 171 8.53 26.27 3.68
CA LEU A 171 7.50 26.20 2.65
C LEU A 171 6.09 26.19 3.25
N ASP A 172 5.14 26.83 2.60
CA ASP A 172 3.70 26.78 2.90
C ASP A 172 2.97 25.82 1.94
N VAL A 173 3.18 24.52 2.15
CA VAL A 173 2.60 23.44 1.33
C VAL A 173 1.44 22.74 2.02
N LYS A 174 0.63 23.48 2.78
CA LYS A 174 -0.54 22.92 3.48
C LYS A 174 -1.66 22.62 2.50
N ALA A 175 -1.90 21.34 2.25
CA ALA A 175 -3.09 20.85 1.54
C ALA A 175 -3.83 19.86 2.46
N VAL A 176 -4.93 20.32 3.07
CA VAL A 176 -5.67 19.55 4.09
C VAL A 176 -6.16 18.23 3.48
N GLY A 177 -5.75 17.10 4.08
CA GLY A 177 -6.14 15.77 3.61
C GLY A 177 -5.51 15.32 2.29
N ALA A 178 -4.49 16.03 1.79
CA ALA A 178 -3.75 15.68 0.58
C ALA A 178 -2.37 15.09 0.91
N ALA A 179 -1.92 14.15 0.08
CA ALA A 179 -0.53 13.72 0.10
C ALA A 179 0.32 14.73 -0.70
N VAL A 180 1.34 15.27 -0.05
CA VAL A 180 2.27 16.26 -0.63
C VAL A 180 3.67 15.66 -0.71
N GLY A 181 4.30 15.77 -1.87
CA GLY A 181 5.51 15.02 -2.19
C GLY A 181 5.22 13.56 -2.54
N SER A 182 6.19 12.87 -3.15
CA SER A 182 6.15 11.48 -3.62
C SER A 182 5.06 11.08 -4.62
N THR A 183 4.11 11.96 -4.95
CA THR A 183 2.95 11.66 -5.79
C THR A 183 3.29 11.15 -7.19
N HIS A 184 4.47 11.47 -7.72
CA HIS A 184 4.96 10.99 -9.02
C HIS A 184 6.18 10.07 -8.91
N SER A 185 6.48 9.57 -7.71
CA SER A 185 7.50 8.56 -7.50
C SER A 185 7.19 7.27 -8.26
N ARG A 186 8.20 6.43 -8.48
CA ARG A 186 8.03 5.12 -9.13
C ARG A 186 6.99 4.29 -8.37
N GLU A 187 7.14 4.21 -7.04
CA GLU A 187 6.22 3.55 -6.11
C GLU A 187 4.78 4.06 -6.25
N ALA A 188 4.60 5.39 -6.27
CA ALA A 188 3.29 6.02 -6.43
C ALA A 188 2.67 5.64 -7.78
N LYS A 189 3.40 5.82 -8.88
CA LYS A 189 2.91 5.50 -10.22
C LYS A 189 2.47 4.04 -10.35
N PHE A 190 3.25 3.10 -9.81
CA PHE A 190 2.90 1.69 -9.80
C PHE A 190 1.61 1.42 -9.02
N ALA A 191 1.53 1.88 -7.77
CA ALA A 191 0.37 1.62 -6.92
C ALA A 191 -0.90 2.31 -7.44
N MET A 192 -0.77 3.55 -7.89
CA MET A 192 -1.89 4.31 -8.46
C MET A 192 -2.39 3.66 -9.76
N LYS A 193 -1.51 3.18 -10.65
CA LYS A 193 -1.89 2.41 -11.84
C LYS A 193 -2.67 1.14 -11.45
N LYS A 194 -2.11 0.32 -10.56
CA LYS A 194 -2.75 -0.92 -10.09
C LYS A 194 -4.12 -0.67 -9.46
N SER A 195 -4.25 0.41 -8.67
CA SER A 195 -5.52 0.78 -8.05
C SER A 195 -6.64 1.03 -9.08
N LYS A 196 -6.33 1.46 -10.31
CA LYS A 196 -7.32 1.69 -11.38
C LYS A 196 -7.71 0.40 -12.09
N GLU A 197 -6.83 -0.61 -12.11
CA GLU A 197 -7.08 -1.91 -12.76
C GLU A 197 -8.05 -2.78 -11.96
N ASP A 198 -7.92 -2.77 -10.62
CA ASP A 198 -8.78 -3.58 -9.74
C ASP A 198 -8.73 -3.08 -8.29
N LYS A 199 -9.35 -3.82 -7.36
CA LYS A 199 -9.21 -3.62 -5.92
C LYS A 199 -7.90 -4.22 -5.41
N TYR A 200 -6.90 -3.35 -5.25
CA TYR A 200 -5.58 -3.72 -4.74
C TYR A 200 -5.30 -3.22 -3.31
N SER A 201 -4.55 -4.01 -2.57
CA SER A 201 -3.73 -3.57 -1.45
C SER A 201 -2.24 -3.72 -1.80
N PHE A 202 -1.35 -3.17 -1.00
CA PHE A 202 0.09 -3.15 -1.28
C PHE A 202 0.88 -3.55 -0.05
N THR A 203 1.94 -4.32 -0.23
CA THR A 203 2.96 -4.54 0.79
C THR A 203 4.27 -3.92 0.35
N LYS A 204 4.98 -3.31 1.30
CA LYS A 204 6.30 -2.72 1.10
C LYS A 204 7.29 -3.49 1.95
N HIS A 205 8.31 -4.06 1.34
CA HIS A 205 9.40 -4.75 2.02
C HIS A 205 10.69 -4.01 1.74
N GLU A 206 11.48 -3.72 2.77
CA GLU A 206 12.71 -2.97 2.68
C GLU A 206 13.83 -3.63 3.49
N VAL A 207 15.00 -3.76 2.87
CA VAL A 207 16.27 -4.12 3.51
C VAL A 207 17.28 -3.04 3.19
N ALA A 208 18.02 -2.57 4.20
CA ALA A 208 18.97 -1.48 4.02
C ALA A 208 20.27 -1.73 4.79
N CYS A 209 21.38 -1.43 4.14
CA CYS A 209 22.73 -1.48 4.68
C CYS A 209 23.38 -0.11 4.53
N LYS A 210 24.04 0.40 5.57
CA LYS A 210 24.61 1.76 5.57
C LYS A 210 26.06 1.68 6.03
N PHE A 211 26.96 2.25 5.24
CA PHE A 211 28.41 2.26 5.49
C PHE A 211 28.93 3.64 5.82
N TYR A 212 28.35 4.70 5.25
CA TYR A 212 28.87 6.05 5.40
C TYR A 212 27.77 7.01 5.82
N LYS A 213 28.16 8.10 6.49
CA LYS A 213 27.30 9.27 6.63
C LYS A 213 28.11 10.55 6.68
N TYR A 214 27.54 11.60 6.11
CA TYR A 214 28.08 12.95 6.16
C TYR A 214 26.98 13.99 5.94
N ARG A 215 27.31 15.25 6.18
CA ARG A 215 26.46 16.40 5.88
C ARG A 215 27.21 17.46 5.10
N VAL A 216 26.47 18.39 4.51
CA VAL A 216 27.01 19.56 3.83
C VAL A 216 27.07 20.74 4.80
N ALA A 217 28.07 21.62 4.63
CA ALA A 217 28.21 22.87 5.35
C ALA A 217 26.98 23.77 5.17
N VAL A 218 26.74 24.67 6.14
CA VAL A 218 25.55 25.55 6.13
C VAL A 218 25.59 26.54 4.96
N LYS A 219 26.78 27.02 4.60
CA LYS A 219 27.05 27.90 3.46
C LYS A 219 28.05 27.22 2.53
N PRO A 220 27.61 26.22 1.73
CA PRO A 220 28.51 25.51 0.85
C PRO A 220 28.85 26.36 -0.39
N PRO A 221 30.00 26.12 -1.04
CA PRO A 221 30.26 26.66 -2.36
C PRO A 221 29.20 26.15 -3.35
N LEU A 222 28.57 27.05 -4.10
CA LEU A 222 27.56 26.70 -5.08
C LEU A 222 28.21 26.40 -6.43
N GLN A 223 27.51 25.59 -7.22
CA GLN A 223 27.92 25.25 -8.58
C GLN A 223 27.76 26.50 -9.49
N ALA A 224 28.72 26.73 -10.40
CA ALA A 224 28.76 27.96 -11.20
C ALA A 224 27.55 28.09 -12.12
N GLU A 225 27.17 27.00 -12.76
CA GLU A 225 26.02 26.90 -13.66
C GLU A 225 24.71 27.19 -12.92
N PHE A 226 24.58 26.73 -11.67
CA PHE A 226 23.41 27.04 -10.84
C PHE A 226 23.34 28.53 -10.49
N LEU A 227 24.47 29.15 -10.16
CA LEU A 227 24.53 30.60 -9.90
C LEU A 227 24.16 31.41 -11.14
N GLU A 228 24.61 30.98 -12.32
CA GLU A 228 24.26 31.61 -13.60
C GLU A 228 22.76 31.47 -13.89
N ALA A 229 22.18 30.29 -13.70
CA ALA A 229 20.74 30.07 -13.84
C ALA A 229 19.90 30.93 -12.89
N ILE A 230 20.41 31.22 -11.68
CA ILE A 230 19.74 32.15 -10.75
C ILE A 230 19.85 33.60 -11.25
N LYS A 231 21.01 34.00 -11.77
CA LYS A 231 21.23 35.36 -12.31
C LYS A 231 20.41 35.64 -13.57
N SER A 232 20.09 34.62 -14.36
CA SER A 232 19.30 34.76 -15.59
C SER A 232 17.79 34.84 -15.33
N LEU A 233 17.34 34.67 -14.08
CA LEU A 233 15.94 34.84 -13.74
C LEU A 233 15.50 36.30 -13.94
N PRO A 234 14.28 36.54 -14.45
CA PRO A 234 13.77 37.89 -14.65
C PRO A 234 13.61 38.63 -13.32
N PRO A 235 13.76 39.98 -13.30
CA PRO A 235 13.60 40.78 -12.09
C PRO A 235 12.21 40.67 -11.45
N SER A 236 11.17 40.53 -12.28
CA SER A 236 9.81 40.24 -11.86
C SER A 236 9.52 38.74 -11.91
N TYR A 237 8.66 38.25 -11.01
CA TYR A 237 8.28 36.84 -10.99
C TYR A 237 7.63 36.40 -12.31
N ASN A 238 8.27 35.45 -13.00
CA ASN A 238 7.76 34.79 -14.20
C ASN A 238 7.60 33.28 -13.93
N PRO A 239 6.37 32.74 -13.87
CA PRO A 239 6.15 31.33 -13.52
C PRO A 239 6.94 30.33 -14.37
N ASP A 240 7.04 30.55 -15.67
CA ASP A 240 7.69 29.61 -16.60
C ASP A 240 9.20 29.56 -16.42
N ALA A 241 9.84 30.72 -16.22
CA ALA A 241 11.28 30.81 -15.97
C ALA A 241 11.67 30.07 -14.67
N TYR A 242 10.89 30.27 -13.60
CA TYR A 242 11.13 29.58 -12.33
C TYR A 242 10.78 28.08 -12.41
N LEU A 243 9.74 27.72 -13.15
CA LEU A 243 9.41 26.32 -13.40
C LEU A 243 10.54 25.62 -14.15
N ASN A 244 11.14 26.25 -15.18
CA ASN A 244 12.29 25.69 -15.89
C ASN A 244 13.46 25.40 -14.93
N LEU A 245 13.76 26.35 -14.03
CA LEU A 245 14.78 26.16 -12.99
C LEU A 245 14.45 24.97 -12.07
N ILE A 246 13.20 24.84 -11.62
CA ILE A 246 12.74 23.71 -10.81
C ILE A 246 12.79 22.39 -11.58
N THR A 247 12.43 22.39 -12.87
CA THR A 247 12.51 21.18 -13.69
C THR A 247 13.95 20.76 -13.96
N THR A 248 14.91 21.68 -13.91
CA THR A 248 16.34 21.39 -14.09
C THR A 248 16.97 20.97 -12.76
N TYR A 249 16.96 21.84 -11.75
CA TYR A 249 17.66 21.65 -10.46
C TYR A 249 16.81 21.02 -9.37
N GLY A 250 15.52 20.81 -9.62
CA GLY A 250 14.60 20.23 -8.65
C GLY A 250 13.98 21.28 -7.73
N THR A 251 13.36 20.80 -6.67
CA THR A 251 12.68 21.61 -5.66
C THR A 251 13.52 21.84 -4.41
N HIS A 252 14.40 20.88 -4.14
CA HIS A 252 15.20 20.75 -2.95
C HIS A 252 16.64 20.40 -3.33
N TYR A 253 17.52 20.43 -2.35
CA TYR A 253 18.84 19.84 -2.43
C TYR A 253 19.09 18.98 -1.19
N ILE A 254 19.98 18.01 -1.35
CA ILE A 254 20.35 17.11 -0.26
C ILE A 254 21.30 17.86 0.71
N THR A 255 21.15 17.63 2.00
CA THR A 255 21.94 18.33 3.04
C THR A 255 22.70 17.38 3.94
N SER A 256 22.21 16.16 4.07
CA SER A 256 22.91 15.07 4.72
C SER A 256 22.48 13.75 4.12
N VAL A 257 23.38 12.78 4.17
CA VAL A 257 23.18 11.45 3.61
C VAL A 257 23.66 10.37 4.57
N LYS A 258 22.99 9.22 4.49
CA LYS A 258 23.53 7.92 4.90
C LYS A 258 23.64 7.08 3.65
N LEU A 259 24.86 6.67 3.30
CA LEU A 259 25.16 5.95 2.08
C LEU A 259 25.37 4.46 2.35
N GLY A 260 25.03 3.64 1.36
CA GLY A 260 25.20 2.19 1.38
C GLY A 260 24.33 1.57 0.30
N GLY A 261 23.51 0.59 0.67
CA GLY A 261 22.59 -0.06 -0.25
C GLY A 261 21.20 -0.25 0.34
N GLN A 262 20.20 -0.27 -0.53
CA GLN A 262 18.82 -0.54 -0.15
C GLN A 262 18.13 -1.39 -1.21
N ILE A 263 17.37 -2.37 -0.77
CA ILE A 263 16.47 -3.15 -1.61
C ILE A 263 15.06 -2.86 -1.12
N LYS A 264 14.18 -2.47 -2.04
CA LYS A 264 12.78 -2.16 -1.77
C LYS A 264 11.90 -2.88 -2.77
N ALA A 265 10.87 -3.54 -2.28
CA ALA A 265 9.85 -4.16 -3.10
C ALA A 265 8.45 -3.70 -2.69
N ILE A 266 7.67 -3.23 -3.66
CA ILE A 266 6.25 -2.97 -3.52
C ILE A 266 5.49 -4.09 -4.24
N THR A 267 4.82 -4.96 -3.50
CA THR A 267 4.00 -6.04 -4.07
C THR A 267 2.54 -5.64 -4.04
N ALA A 268 1.87 -5.68 -5.20
CA ALA A 268 0.45 -5.42 -5.34
C ALA A 268 -0.36 -6.71 -5.14
N ILE A 269 -1.35 -6.67 -4.27
CA ILE A 269 -2.20 -7.81 -3.92
C ILE A 269 -3.62 -7.52 -4.43
N LYS A 270 -4.11 -8.34 -5.37
CA LYS A 270 -5.53 -8.35 -5.75
C LYS A 270 -6.36 -8.83 -4.57
N THR A 271 -6.88 -7.91 -3.77
CA THR A 271 -7.43 -8.21 -2.43
C THR A 271 -8.61 -9.18 -2.50
N CYS A 272 -9.51 -9.04 -3.47
CA CYS A 272 -10.64 -9.98 -3.59
C CYS A 272 -10.21 -11.36 -4.08
N GLN A 273 -9.23 -11.43 -5.00
CA GLN A 273 -8.66 -12.70 -5.45
C GLN A 273 -7.91 -13.43 -4.32
N ALA A 274 -7.18 -12.70 -3.46
CA ALA A 274 -6.57 -13.26 -2.27
C ALA A 274 -7.66 -13.76 -1.28
N THR A 275 -8.70 -12.95 -1.06
CA THR A 275 -9.81 -13.28 -0.13
C THR A 275 -10.55 -14.55 -0.53
N MET A 276 -10.89 -14.71 -1.81
CA MET A 276 -11.60 -15.91 -2.31
C MET A 276 -10.74 -17.18 -2.28
N ASN A 277 -9.41 -17.04 -2.20
CA ASN A 277 -8.45 -18.13 -1.96
C ASN A 277 -8.20 -18.36 -0.46
N GLY A 278 -8.97 -17.73 0.43
CA GLY A 278 -8.85 -17.91 1.88
C GLY A 278 -7.75 -17.08 2.55
N LEU A 279 -7.05 -16.22 1.81
CA LEU A 279 -5.98 -15.37 2.33
C LEU A 279 -6.49 -13.99 2.77
N THR A 280 -5.85 -13.44 3.79
CA THR A 280 -5.95 -12.00 4.11
C THR A 280 -4.72 -11.29 3.55
N ASP A 281 -4.82 -9.99 3.26
CA ASP A 281 -3.63 -9.24 2.80
C ASP A 281 -2.49 -9.30 3.84
N THR A 282 -2.82 -9.39 5.14
CA THR A 282 -1.85 -9.58 6.23
C THR A 282 -1.16 -10.94 6.15
N ALA A 283 -1.90 -12.02 5.91
CA ALA A 283 -1.30 -13.34 5.72
C ALA A 283 -0.32 -13.35 4.53
N VAL A 284 -0.66 -12.65 3.44
CA VAL A 284 0.24 -12.48 2.29
C VAL A 284 1.51 -11.72 2.70
N LYS A 285 1.38 -10.58 3.40
CA LYS A 285 2.52 -9.81 3.92
C LYS A 285 3.43 -10.69 4.79
N ASP A 286 2.87 -11.35 5.79
CA ASP A 286 3.64 -12.10 6.77
C ASP A 286 4.36 -13.29 6.12
N CYS A 287 3.77 -13.93 5.12
CA CYS A 287 4.46 -14.98 4.38
C CYS A 287 5.52 -14.47 3.40
N LEU A 288 5.34 -13.27 2.84
CA LEU A 288 6.41 -12.58 2.11
C LEU A 288 7.56 -12.18 3.06
N ASP A 289 7.25 -11.81 4.31
CA ASP A 289 8.27 -11.53 5.33
C ASP A 289 9.09 -12.76 5.68
N VAL A 290 8.45 -13.92 5.84
CA VAL A 290 9.15 -15.18 6.09
C VAL A 290 10.08 -15.52 4.94
N GLU A 291 9.59 -15.43 3.69
CA GLU A 291 10.39 -15.71 2.49
C GLU A 291 11.55 -14.72 2.32
N ALA A 292 11.31 -13.42 2.53
CA ALA A 292 12.36 -12.40 2.47
C ALA A 292 13.35 -12.55 3.63
N SER A 293 12.89 -12.80 4.85
CA SER A 293 13.76 -12.92 6.03
C SER A 293 14.67 -14.12 5.92
N GLY A 294 14.19 -15.25 5.38
CA GLY A 294 15.03 -16.42 5.10
C GLY A 294 16.20 -16.15 4.15
N THR A 295 16.16 -15.04 3.39
CA THR A 295 17.27 -14.59 2.53
C THR A 295 18.37 -13.84 3.30
N TYR A 296 18.04 -13.09 4.36
CA TYR A 296 18.99 -12.20 5.06
C TYR A 296 19.28 -12.57 6.52
N ASN A 297 18.40 -13.34 7.15
CA ASN A 297 18.51 -13.84 8.53
C ASN A 297 18.19 -15.34 8.55
N ALA A 298 19.09 -16.15 9.11
CA ALA A 298 18.85 -17.59 9.29
C ALA A 298 17.76 -17.92 10.34
N VAL A 299 17.23 -16.92 11.06
CA VAL A 299 16.25 -17.10 12.13
C VAL A 299 14.87 -16.64 11.67
N THR A 300 14.16 -17.49 10.93
CA THR A 300 12.71 -17.39 10.79
C THR A 300 12.04 -18.07 11.99
N VAL A 301 11.04 -17.42 12.60
CA VAL A 301 10.31 -18.01 13.73
C VAL A 301 9.54 -19.24 13.23
N LYS A 302 9.76 -20.42 13.84
CA LYS A 302 9.11 -21.68 13.45
C LYS A 302 7.58 -21.57 13.30
N ALA A 303 6.95 -20.76 14.15
CA ALA A 303 5.51 -20.51 14.11
C ALA A 303 5.04 -19.79 12.84
N GLU A 304 5.78 -18.78 12.36
CA GLU A 304 5.43 -18.03 11.15
C GLU A 304 5.62 -18.90 9.90
N THR A 305 6.70 -19.67 9.84
CA THR A 305 6.92 -20.64 8.76
C THR A 305 5.80 -21.69 8.74
N HIS A 306 5.42 -22.23 9.89
CA HIS A 306 4.31 -23.18 10.00
C HIS A 306 2.98 -22.56 9.53
N PHE A 307 2.68 -21.32 9.95
CA PHE A 307 1.50 -20.60 9.49
C PHE A 307 1.45 -20.50 7.96
N CYS A 308 2.57 -20.15 7.31
CA CYS A 308 2.63 -20.03 5.86
C CYS A 308 2.49 -21.37 5.14
N GLN A 309 3.02 -22.46 5.71
CA GLN A 309 2.80 -23.81 5.18
C GLN A 309 1.33 -24.23 5.30
N GLU A 310 0.65 -23.90 6.40
CA GLU A 310 -0.78 -24.15 6.55
C GLU A 310 -1.63 -23.35 5.54
N GLN A 311 -1.26 -22.11 5.24
CA GLN A 311 -1.93 -21.34 4.18
C GLN A 311 -1.75 -21.99 2.79
N LYS A 312 -0.54 -22.46 2.47
CA LYS A 312 -0.24 -23.18 1.21
C LYS A 312 -1.09 -24.45 1.07
N LYS A 313 -1.15 -25.27 2.13
CA LYS A 313 -2.02 -26.46 2.18
C LYS A 313 -3.49 -26.12 1.95
N LYS A 314 -4.01 -25.07 2.60
CA LYS A 314 -5.40 -24.61 2.42
C LYS A 314 -5.72 -24.18 0.99
N MET A 315 -4.74 -23.62 0.29
CA MET A 315 -4.87 -23.23 -1.11
C MET A 315 -4.65 -24.38 -2.09
N GLY A 316 -4.18 -25.54 -1.62
CA GLY A 316 -3.85 -26.68 -2.48
C GLY A 316 -2.64 -26.44 -3.38
N THR A 317 -1.67 -25.63 -2.94
CA THR A 317 -0.46 -25.29 -3.71
C THR A 317 0.79 -25.40 -2.85
N ASN A 318 1.92 -25.75 -3.48
CA ASN A 318 3.24 -25.73 -2.84
C ASN A 318 4.11 -24.54 -3.34
N GLU A 319 3.56 -23.67 -4.20
CA GLU A 319 4.29 -22.51 -4.73
C GLU A 319 4.71 -21.53 -3.63
N LYS A 320 5.76 -20.74 -3.90
CA LYS A 320 6.18 -19.65 -3.03
C LYS A 320 5.18 -18.49 -3.10
N PHE A 321 4.97 -17.81 -1.97
CA PHE A 321 4.13 -16.60 -1.93
C PHE A 321 4.68 -15.52 -2.86
N SER A 322 6.01 -15.35 -2.90
CA SER A 322 6.68 -14.43 -3.83
C SER A 322 6.45 -14.76 -5.31
N SER A 323 6.20 -16.02 -5.67
CA SER A 323 5.84 -16.46 -7.02
C SER A 323 4.36 -16.22 -7.32
N MET A 324 3.47 -16.55 -6.38
CA MET A 324 2.03 -16.32 -6.51
C MET A 324 1.66 -14.82 -6.53
N PHE A 325 2.39 -14.00 -5.75
CA PHE A 325 2.21 -12.56 -5.63
C PHE A 325 3.40 -11.82 -6.26
N ASN A 326 3.51 -11.95 -7.59
CA ASN A 326 4.64 -11.45 -8.39
C ASN A 326 4.39 -10.09 -9.06
N GLU A 327 3.19 -9.52 -8.95
CA GLU A 327 2.91 -8.15 -9.41
C GLU A 327 3.67 -7.15 -8.52
N ARG A 328 4.93 -6.90 -8.85
CA ARG A 328 5.89 -6.24 -7.97
C ARG A 328 6.72 -5.19 -8.71
N GLN A 329 6.94 -4.07 -8.03
CA GLN A 329 8.00 -3.13 -8.37
C GLN A 329 9.16 -3.33 -7.40
N THR A 330 10.35 -3.59 -7.92
CA THR A 330 11.58 -3.69 -7.13
C THR A 330 12.55 -2.57 -7.51
N ASP A 331 13.15 -1.96 -6.47
CA ASP A 331 14.21 -0.97 -6.56
C ASP A 331 15.42 -1.50 -5.76
N ILE A 332 16.56 -1.67 -6.43
CA ILE A 332 17.85 -2.01 -5.82
C ILE A 332 18.75 -0.78 -5.96
N ILE A 333 19.23 -0.27 -4.84
CA ILE A 333 19.96 0.99 -4.70
C ILE A 333 21.36 0.67 -4.19
N GLY A 334 22.38 1.19 -4.88
CA GLY A 334 23.80 1.01 -4.53
C GLY A 334 24.34 -0.37 -4.91
N GLY A 335 25.66 -0.47 -4.96
CA GLY A 335 26.39 -1.70 -5.26
C GLY A 335 26.33 -2.11 -6.72
N ASN A 336 26.96 -3.24 -7.03
CA ASN A 336 26.88 -3.87 -8.33
C ASN A 336 25.56 -4.65 -8.45
N ILE A 337 24.79 -4.37 -9.50
CA ILE A 337 23.45 -4.92 -9.71
C ILE A 337 23.48 -5.80 -10.95
N ASN A 338 23.22 -7.09 -10.78
CA ASN A 338 23.23 -8.07 -11.86
C ASN A 338 21.82 -8.41 -12.40
N GLY A 339 20.80 -7.61 -12.04
CA GLY A 339 19.41 -7.78 -12.48
C GLY A 339 18.60 -8.85 -11.73
N GLU A 340 19.19 -9.55 -10.78
CA GLU A 340 18.54 -10.60 -10.00
C GLU A 340 17.65 -10.08 -8.85
N ASP A 341 16.61 -10.82 -8.48
CA ASP A 341 15.77 -10.51 -7.30
C ASP A 341 16.50 -10.91 -6.01
N LEU A 342 17.17 -9.95 -5.40
CA LEU A 342 17.92 -10.15 -4.16
C LEU A 342 17.04 -10.33 -2.92
N LEU A 343 15.74 -9.99 -2.96
CA LEU A 343 14.88 -9.96 -1.78
C LEU A 343 14.11 -11.27 -1.58
N PHE A 344 13.49 -11.78 -2.64
CA PHE A 344 12.67 -13.00 -2.57
C PHE A 344 13.32 -14.21 -3.25
N SER A 345 14.39 -13.99 -4.03
CA SER A 345 15.16 -15.06 -4.67
C SER A 345 16.65 -15.06 -4.29
N GLY A 346 17.05 -14.29 -3.27
CA GLY A 346 18.46 -14.19 -2.89
C GLY A 346 19.05 -15.51 -2.40
N SER A 347 18.24 -16.41 -1.83
CA SER A 347 18.68 -17.78 -1.49
C SER A 347 19.04 -18.63 -2.72
N SER A 348 18.43 -18.34 -3.86
CA SER A 348 18.74 -19.00 -5.14
C SER A 348 20.02 -18.46 -5.78
N HIS A 349 20.48 -17.27 -5.34
CA HIS A 349 21.66 -16.60 -5.87
C HIS A 349 22.53 -16.01 -4.73
N PRO A 350 23.07 -16.86 -3.83
CA PRO A 350 23.77 -16.38 -2.62
C PRO A 350 25.02 -15.55 -2.95
N ASN A 351 25.69 -15.85 -4.06
CA ASN A 351 26.85 -15.10 -4.53
C ASN A 351 26.47 -13.67 -4.92
N SER A 352 25.32 -13.46 -5.56
CA SER A 352 24.88 -12.14 -6.00
C SER A 352 24.55 -11.23 -4.83
N LEU A 353 23.90 -11.76 -3.79
CA LEU A 353 23.65 -10.99 -2.56
C LEU A 353 24.96 -10.61 -1.85
N LYS A 354 25.89 -11.55 -1.72
CA LYS A 354 27.21 -11.30 -1.12
C LYS A 354 28.00 -10.26 -1.94
N ASN A 355 28.03 -10.41 -3.26
CA ASN A 355 28.73 -9.50 -4.16
C ASN A 355 28.13 -8.09 -4.12
N TRP A 356 26.79 -7.99 -4.12
CA TRP A 356 26.10 -6.72 -3.94
C TRP A 356 26.51 -6.08 -2.61
N HIS A 357 26.41 -6.79 -1.49
CA HIS A 357 26.76 -6.28 -0.16
C HIS A 357 28.22 -5.79 -0.08
N GLU A 358 29.18 -6.59 -0.54
CA GLU A 358 30.60 -6.22 -0.51
C GLU A 358 30.90 -5.00 -1.38
N SER A 359 30.26 -4.89 -2.55
CA SER A 359 30.43 -3.75 -3.45
C SER A 359 29.89 -2.43 -2.88
N LEU A 360 28.99 -2.46 -1.89
CA LEU A 360 28.47 -1.24 -1.26
C LEU A 360 29.55 -0.40 -0.56
N LYS A 361 30.69 -1.00 -0.20
CA LYS A 361 31.81 -0.28 0.42
C LYS A 361 32.46 0.69 -0.57
N SER A 362 32.57 0.31 -1.86
CA SER A 362 33.17 1.13 -2.91
C SER A 362 32.16 1.87 -3.76
N LEU A 363 30.95 1.31 -3.93
CA LEU A 363 29.85 1.85 -4.74
C LEU A 363 28.59 2.12 -3.89
N PRO A 364 28.68 2.91 -2.81
CA PRO A 364 27.51 3.20 -2.01
C PRO A 364 26.60 4.20 -2.73
N GLU A 365 25.32 4.14 -2.41
CA GLU A 365 24.30 5.07 -2.91
C GLU A 365 23.43 5.60 -1.75
N VAL A 366 22.63 6.64 -1.99
CA VAL A 366 21.85 7.29 -0.95
C VAL A 366 20.71 6.41 -0.44
N VAL A 367 20.85 5.91 0.79
CA VAL A 367 19.82 5.10 1.49
C VAL A 367 18.89 5.97 2.33
N ARG A 368 19.44 7.01 2.97
CA ARG A 368 18.65 8.03 3.67
C ARG A 368 19.24 9.41 3.42
N TYR A 369 18.38 10.40 3.33
CA TYR A 369 18.77 11.78 3.08
C TYR A 369 17.90 12.76 3.88
N SER A 370 18.45 13.95 4.09
CA SER A 370 17.69 15.12 4.56
C SER A 370 17.69 16.18 3.47
N LEU A 371 16.55 16.83 3.26
CA LEU A 371 16.36 17.82 2.21
C LEU A 371 16.17 19.23 2.79
N LYS A 372 16.58 20.23 2.01
CA LYS A 372 16.17 21.62 2.18
C LYS A 372 15.70 22.21 0.85
N PRO A 373 14.69 23.10 0.85
CA PRO A 373 14.26 23.80 -0.36
C PRO A 373 15.39 24.62 -1.00
N LEU A 374 15.42 24.71 -2.33
CA LEU A 374 16.49 25.41 -3.07
C LEU A 374 16.67 26.87 -2.65
N HIS A 375 15.59 27.57 -2.29
CA HIS A 375 15.64 28.97 -1.89
C HIS A 375 16.52 29.24 -0.65
N PHE A 376 16.89 28.21 0.12
CA PHE A 376 17.83 28.34 1.24
C PHE A 376 19.30 28.45 0.82
N LEU A 377 19.64 28.11 -0.42
CA LEU A 377 20.99 28.33 -0.95
C LEU A 377 21.26 29.81 -1.24
N LEU A 378 20.21 30.62 -1.40
CA LEU A 378 20.29 32.04 -1.68
C LEU A 378 20.34 32.86 -0.38
N SER A 379 21.03 34.00 -0.40
CA SER A 379 21.03 34.92 0.73
C SER A 379 19.65 35.54 0.97
N ALA A 380 19.36 36.03 2.17
CA ALA A 380 18.07 36.66 2.46
C ALA A 380 17.80 37.94 1.64
N LYS A 381 18.86 38.57 1.12
CA LYS A 381 18.81 39.79 0.31
C LYS A 381 18.72 39.50 -1.20
N ASP A 382 18.85 38.23 -1.59
CA ASP A 382 18.82 37.83 -3.00
C ASP A 382 17.41 38.03 -3.59
N PRO A 383 17.26 38.77 -4.71
CA PRO A 383 15.95 39.08 -5.29
C PRO A 383 15.19 37.82 -5.75
N ALA A 384 15.89 36.76 -6.19
CA ALA A 384 15.27 35.54 -6.69
C ALA A 384 14.72 34.65 -5.57
N ARG A 385 15.15 34.85 -4.32
CA ARG A 385 14.81 33.97 -3.18
C ARG A 385 13.31 33.84 -2.94
N LYS A 386 12.58 34.96 -2.98
CA LYS A 386 11.11 34.95 -2.76
C LYS A 386 10.38 34.27 -3.91
N GLY A 387 10.78 34.57 -5.16
CA GLY A 387 10.21 33.94 -6.35
C GLY A 387 10.44 32.43 -6.37
N LEU A 388 11.66 31.99 -6.03
CA LEU A 388 12.01 30.57 -6.01
C LEU A 388 11.25 29.81 -4.94
N LYS A 389 11.08 30.40 -3.76
CA LYS A 389 10.21 29.84 -2.72
C LYS A 389 8.78 29.63 -3.24
N LYS A 390 8.18 30.69 -3.80
CA LYS A 390 6.82 30.66 -4.33
C LYS A 390 6.63 29.60 -5.42
N ALA A 391 7.55 29.54 -6.38
CA ALA A 391 7.47 28.57 -7.46
C ALA A 391 7.59 27.11 -6.97
N VAL A 392 8.44 26.86 -5.96
CA VAL A 392 8.54 25.53 -5.34
C VAL A 392 7.24 25.16 -4.62
N GLU A 393 6.63 26.10 -3.89
CA GLU A 393 5.33 25.88 -3.23
C GLU A 393 4.23 25.57 -4.26
N GLU A 394 4.10 26.41 -5.31
CA GLU A 394 3.14 26.22 -6.39
C GLU A 394 3.33 24.87 -7.09
N TYR A 395 4.57 24.51 -7.45
CA TYR A 395 4.86 23.22 -8.08
C TYR A 395 4.45 22.02 -7.20
N ILE A 396 4.76 22.05 -5.90
CA ILE A 396 4.41 20.98 -4.98
C ILE A 396 2.89 20.89 -4.79
N ILE A 397 2.22 22.04 -4.63
CA ILE A 397 0.76 22.11 -4.43
C ILE A 397 0.03 21.60 -5.67
N GLN A 398 0.41 22.03 -6.87
CA GLN A 398 -0.24 21.60 -8.12
C GLN A 398 -0.11 20.08 -8.36
N ASN A 399 0.95 19.46 -7.82
CA ASN A 399 1.18 18.02 -7.88
C ASN A 399 0.78 17.27 -6.59
N ALA A 400 0.07 17.92 -5.66
CA ALA A 400 -0.46 17.26 -4.47
C ALA A 400 -1.63 16.35 -4.85
N LEU A 401 -1.69 15.16 -4.22
CA LEU A 401 -2.74 14.16 -4.48
C LEU A 401 -3.84 14.30 -3.44
N ILE A 402 -5.01 14.78 -3.88
CA ILE A 402 -6.20 14.92 -3.05
C ILE A 402 -7.03 13.66 -3.15
N LYS A 403 -7.45 13.15 -1.99
CA LYS A 403 -8.32 11.98 -1.93
C LYS A 403 -9.74 12.36 -2.34
N VAL A 404 -10.23 11.88 -3.48
CA VAL A 404 -11.62 12.07 -3.95
C VAL A 404 -12.18 10.70 -4.28
N CYS A 405 -13.36 10.35 -3.76
CA CYS A 405 -13.95 9.05 -4.08
C CYS A 405 -14.51 9.09 -5.52
N SER A 406 -14.07 8.15 -6.35
CA SER A 406 -14.44 8.11 -7.77
C SER A 406 -15.88 7.66 -8.01
N GLU A 407 -16.34 6.69 -7.24
CA GLU A 407 -17.69 6.12 -7.33
C GLU A 407 -18.26 5.84 -5.93
N PRO A 408 -19.59 5.86 -5.76
CA PRO A 408 -20.22 5.35 -4.55
C PRO A 408 -20.00 3.83 -4.43
N CYS A 409 -20.13 3.31 -3.22
CA CYS A 409 -20.05 1.87 -2.98
C CYS A 409 -21.18 1.14 -3.72
N LYS A 410 -20.82 0.34 -4.73
CA LYS A 410 -21.77 -0.55 -5.43
C LYS A 410 -22.33 -1.65 -4.51
N ILE A 411 -21.49 -2.09 -3.57
CA ILE A 411 -21.79 -3.13 -2.59
C ILE A 411 -21.36 -2.59 -1.23
N GLY A 412 -22.24 -2.68 -0.23
CA GLY A 412 -22.04 -2.09 1.10
C GLY A 412 -22.67 -0.72 1.27
N ARG A 413 -22.83 -0.28 2.52
CA ARG A 413 -23.53 0.98 2.88
C ARG A 413 -22.73 1.90 3.81
N LYS A 414 -21.72 1.39 4.53
CA LYS A 414 -20.98 2.16 5.52
C LYS A 414 -19.66 2.66 4.96
N ILE A 415 -19.53 3.98 4.89
CA ILE A 415 -18.26 4.67 4.68
C ILE A 415 -17.37 4.39 5.90
N SER A 416 -16.15 3.89 5.70
CA SER A 416 -15.22 3.67 6.81
C SER A 416 -14.91 5.00 7.52
N PRO A 417 -15.00 5.07 8.87
CA PRO A 417 -14.63 6.28 9.62
C PRO A 417 -13.16 6.68 9.43
N ARG A 418 -12.29 5.73 9.08
CA ARG A 418 -10.85 5.93 8.84
C ARG A 418 -10.53 6.23 7.39
N ASP A 419 -11.37 5.79 6.45
CA ASP A 419 -11.18 5.97 5.03
C ASP A 419 -12.52 6.23 4.33
N ARG A 420 -12.76 7.49 3.98
CA ARG A 420 -14.01 7.92 3.36
C ARG A 420 -14.34 7.27 2.01
N CYS A 421 -13.36 6.66 1.34
CA CYS A 421 -13.57 5.99 0.06
C CYS A 421 -13.50 4.45 0.17
N ALA A 422 -13.27 3.91 1.37
CA ALA A 422 -13.31 2.47 1.60
C ALA A 422 -14.74 2.03 1.91
N CYS A 423 -15.25 1.10 1.09
CA CYS A 423 -16.53 0.45 1.30
C CYS A 423 -16.41 -0.65 2.36
N VAL A 424 -17.33 -0.60 3.33
CA VAL A 424 -17.52 -1.67 4.32
C VAL A 424 -18.83 -2.39 4.03
N CYS A 425 -18.75 -3.70 3.90
CA CYS A 425 -19.89 -4.58 3.68
C CYS A 425 -20.29 -5.29 4.96
N GLU A 426 -21.57 -5.62 5.06
CA GLU A 426 -22.06 -6.53 6.08
C GLU A 426 -21.63 -7.95 5.71
N SER A 427 -20.97 -8.63 6.64
CA SER A 427 -20.50 -10.00 6.41
C SER A 427 -21.71 -10.93 6.26
N SER A 428 -21.69 -11.74 5.21
CA SER A 428 -22.70 -12.76 4.91
C SER A 428 -22.01 -14.06 4.50
N GLN A 429 -22.79 -15.10 4.19
CA GLN A 429 -22.25 -16.34 3.64
C GLN A 429 -21.46 -16.09 2.33
N MET A 430 -21.87 -15.11 1.52
CA MET A 430 -21.27 -14.85 0.20
C MET A 430 -20.16 -13.80 0.20
N ILE A 431 -20.24 -12.80 1.09
CA ILE A 431 -19.39 -11.60 1.06
C ILE A 431 -18.79 -11.33 2.45
N LYS A 432 -17.50 -11.00 2.50
CA LYS A 432 -16.81 -10.54 3.72
C LYS A 432 -16.94 -9.02 3.92
N SER A 433 -16.52 -8.54 5.10
CA SER A 433 -16.55 -7.11 5.46
C SER A 433 -15.76 -6.19 4.52
N ASN A 434 -14.75 -6.72 3.81
CA ASN A 434 -14.01 -6.02 2.77
C ASN A 434 -14.73 -6.04 1.41
N CYS A 435 -16.00 -6.40 1.34
CA CYS A 435 -16.80 -6.46 0.10
C CYS A 435 -16.26 -7.42 -0.96
N CYS A 436 -15.50 -8.43 -0.57
CA CYS A 436 -15.00 -9.47 -1.46
C CYS A 436 -15.73 -10.80 -1.21
N PRO A 437 -15.83 -11.68 -2.23
CA PRO A 437 -16.35 -13.04 -2.06
C PRO A 437 -15.65 -13.79 -0.94
N THR A 438 -16.43 -14.54 -0.15
CA THR A 438 -15.88 -15.38 0.93
C THR A 438 -15.07 -16.55 0.38
N ALA A 439 -15.46 -17.11 -0.76
CA ALA A 439 -14.82 -18.23 -1.44
C ALA A 439 -15.20 -18.27 -2.93
N LYS A 440 -14.49 -19.09 -3.70
CA LYS A 440 -14.86 -19.50 -5.06
C LYS A 440 -16.19 -20.28 -5.09
N GLY A 441 -16.91 -20.18 -6.20
CA GLY A 441 -18.09 -21.00 -6.52
C GLY A 441 -19.37 -20.50 -5.88
N LEU A 442 -19.34 -19.36 -5.19
CA LEU A 442 -20.52 -18.81 -4.51
C LEU A 442 -21.47 -18.17 -5.52
N ALA A 443 -22.74 -18.52 -5.43
CA ALA A 443 -23.80 -18.03 -6.31
C ALA A 443 -25.15 -18.02 -5.60
N THR A 444 -26.17 -17.43 -6.23
CA THR A 444 -27.58 -17.65 -5.87
C THR A 444 -28.24 -18.50 -6.95
N LEU A 445 -29.03 -19.49 -6.54
CA LEU A 445 -29.80 -20.35 -7.45
C LEU A 445 -31.29 -20.10 -7.31
N LYS A 446 -31.93 -19.87 -8.46
CA LYS A 446 -33.37 -19.73 -8.62
C LYS A 446 -33.85 -20.77 -9.64
N VAL A 447 -34.93 -21.48 -9.34
CA VAL A 447 -35.54 -22.49 -10.23
C VAL A 447 -37.01 -22.14 -10.43
N TYR A 448 -37.48 -22.09 -11.67
CA TYR A 448 -38.83 -21.62 -12.00
C TYR A 448 -39.28 -22.11 -13.39
N SER A 449 -40.50 -21.73 -13.78
CA SER A 449 -41.09 -22.10 -15.08
C SER A 449 -41.14 -23.62 -15.28
N LEU A 450 -41.51 -24.35 -14.22
CA LEU A 450 -41.64 -25.79 -14.23
C LEU A 450 -42.95 -26.17 -14.94
N ARG A 451 -42.87 -27.07 -15.92
CA ARG A 451 -44.05 -27.58 -16.61
C ARG A 451 -43.77 -28.94 -17.23
N ALA A 452 -44.78 -29.76 -17.45
CA ALA A 452 -44.66 -30.99 -18.21
C ALA A 452 -45.67 -31.06 -19.36
N LYS A 453 -45.45 -31.99 -20.28
CA LYS A 453 -46.37 -32.33 -21.36
C LYS A 453 -46.43 -33.83 -21.58
N GLY A 454 -47.64 -34.36 -21.71
CA GLY A 454 -47.89 -35.77 -21.99
C GLY A 454 -47.36 -36.72 -20.92
N LEU A 455 -47.42 -36.33 -19.64
CA LEU A 455 -47.17 -37.27 -18.54
C LEU A 455 -48.22 -38.39 -18.56
N TYR A 456 -47.85 -39.56 -18.04
CA TYR A 456 -48.76 -40.70 -17.89
C TYR A 456 -48.29 -41.56 -16.70
N GLY A 457 -49.01 -41.48 -15.60
CA GLY A 457 -48.82 -42.31 -14.41
C GLY A 457 -50.06 -43.09 -14.02
N ASP A 458 -51.24 -42.52 -14.22
CA ASP A 458 -52.51 -43.19 -14.02
C ASP A 458 -53.04 -43.93 -15.26
N THR A 459 -53.77 -45.02 -15.03
CA THR A 459 -54.42 -45.81 -16.10
C THR A 459 -55.89 -45.44 -16.33
N THR A 460 -56.54 -44.83 -15.34
CA THR A 460 -57.99 -44.51 -15.36
C THR A 460 -58.29 -43.01 -15.26
N SER A 461 -57.30 -42.19 -14.91
CA SER A 461 -57.33 -40.72 -14.76
C SER A 461 -56.13 -40.11 -15.48
N GLN A 462 -56.08 -38.78 -15.56
CA GLN A 462 -54.84 -38.07 -15.91
C GLN A 462 -53.94 -37.99 -14.66
N THR A 463 -52.65 -37.76 -14.86
CA THR A 463 -51.65 -37.72 -13.79
C THR A 463 -51.88 -36.60 -12.76
N ASP A 464 -51.66 -36.92 -11.47
CA ASP A 464 -51.62 -36.03 -10.31
C ASP A 464 -50.17 -35.56 -10.03
N GLY A 465 -49.70 -34.63 -10.87
CA GLY A 465 -48.28 -34.31 -10.98
C GLY A 465 -47.70 -33.42 -9.87
N THR A 466 -46.56 -33.83 -9.30
CA THR A 466 -45.73 -33.01 -8.39
C THR A 466 -44.23 -33.14 -8.70
N VAL A 467 -43.46 -32.08 -8.47
CA VAL A 467 -42.02 -32.04 -8.75
C VAL A 467 -41.24 -31.82 -7.46
N THR A 468 -40.28 -32.71 -7.20
CA THR A 468 -39.23 -32.50 -6.21
C THR A 468 -37.96 -31.97 -6.88
N VAL A 469 -37.50 -30.82 -6.41
CA VAL A 469 -36.25 -30.17 -6.84
C VAL A 469 -35.22 -30.27 -5.72
N THR A 470 -34.07 -30.85 -6.02
CA THR A 470 -33.00 -31.05 -5.03
C THR A 470 -31.70 -30.43 -5.54
N TYR A 471 -31.05 -29.66 -4.67
CA TYR A 471 -29.68 -29.21 -4.88
C TYR A 471 -28.93 -29.20 -3.56
N ASP A 472 -27.82 -29.95 -3.49
CA ASP A 472 -27.08 -30.19 -2.24
C ASP A 472 -28.01 -30.83 -1.19
N GLU A 473 -28.04 -30.31 0.04
CA GLU A 473 -28.93 -30.77 1.11
C GLU A 473 -30.34 -30.15 1.04
N GLN A 474 -30.57 -29.22 0.10
CA GLN A 474 -31.84 -28.51 0.00
C GLN A 474 -32.82 -29.25 -0.91
N ILE A 475 -34.02 -29.51 -0.37
CA ILE A 475 -35.14 -30.09 -1.10
C ILE A 475 -36.28 -29.06 -1.14
N ARG A 476 -36.91 -28.93 -2.31
CA ARG A 476 -38.11 -28.13 -2.54
C ARG A 476 -39.11 -28.99 -3.32
N ARG A 477 -40.41 -28.79 -3.07
CA ARG A 477 -41.47 -29.54 -3.73
C ARG A 477 -42.56 -28.57 -4.18
N THR A 478 -43.13 -28.81 -5.36
CA THR A 478 -44.31 -28.07 -5.83
C THR A 478 -45.56 -28.60 -5.15
N GLU A 479 -46.64 -27.83 -5.19
CA GLU A 479 -47.97 -28.36 -4.98
C GLU A 479 -48.27 -29.46 -6.02
N ILE A 480 -49.22 -30.33 -5.67
CA ILE A 480 -49.76 -31.35 -6.57
C ILE A 480 -50.78 -30.66 -7.49
N ILE A 481 -50.75 -30.98 -8.78
CA ILE A 481 -51.78 -30.57 -9.74
C ILE A 481 -52.51 -31.82 -10.19
N ASP A 482 -53.74 -31.96 -9.70
CA ASP A 482 -54.55 -33.17 -9.93
C ASP A 482 -55.08 -33.25 -11.36
N ASN A 483 -55.20 -34.47 -11.88
CA ASN A 483 -55.86 -34.86 -13.11
C ASN A 483 -55.45 -33.98 -14.32
N ASN A 484 -54.14 -33.90 -14.57
CA ASN A 484 -53.58 -33.09 -15.66
C ASN A 484 -52.26 -33.66 -16.22
N ASP A 485 -52.29 -34.18 -17.45
CA ASP A 485 -51.09 -34.70 -18.14
C ASP A 485 -50.11 -33.61 -18.63
N ASN A 486 -50.51 -32.34 -18.57
CA ASN A 486 -49.75 -31.18 -19.04
C ASN A 486 -49.63 -30.07 -17.97
N PRO A 487 -49.18 -30.41 -16.74
CA PRO A 487 -49.21 -29.50 -15.60
C PRO A 487 -48.23 -28.34 -15.79
N ARG A 488 -48.56 -27.19 -15.19
CA ARG A 488 -47.70 -26.00 -15.10
C ARG A 488 -47.68 -25.51 -13.66
N TRP A 489 -46.54 -25.63 -13.00
CA TRP A 489 -46.38 -25.25 -11.61
C TRP A 489 -45.95 -23.78 -11.50
N PRO A 490 -46.72 -22.90 -10.83
CA PRO A 490 -46.42 -21.47 -10.72
C PRO A 490 -45.22 -21.15 -9.79
N GLU A 491 -44.74 -22.14 -9.04
CA GLU A 491 -43.73 -21.98 -8.02
C GLU A 491 -42.40 -21.50 -8.59
N THR A 492 -41.73 -20.68 -7.77
CA THR A 492 -40.37 -20.25 -7.98
C THR A 492 -39.59 -20.58 -6.72
N PHE A 493 -38.62 -21.48 -6.85
CA PHE A 493 -37.78 -21.91 -5.74
C PHE A 493 -36.51 -21.07 -5.70
N GLU A 494 -36.39 -20.26 -4.65
CA GLU A 494 -35.15 -19.57 -4.29
C GLU A 494 -34.35 -20.47 -3.34
N PHE A 495 -33.25 -21.04 -3.82
CA PHE A 495 -32.34 -21.85 -2.99
C PHE A 495 -31.38 -20.99 -2.16
N GLY A 496 -31.41 -19.67 -2.36
CA GLY A 496 -30.55 -18.71 -1.67
C GLY A 496 -29.07 -18.85 -2.06
N PRO A 497 -28.14 -18.48 -1.16
CA PRO A 497 -26.72 -18.67 -1.36
C PRO A 497 -26.37 -20.17 -1.49
N ILE A 498 -25.72 -20.52 -2.59
CA ILE A 498 -25.19 -21.85 -2.85
C ILE A 498 -23.69 -21.79 -3.12
N LYS A 499 -23.03 -22.94 -3.02
CA LYS A 499 -21.66 -23.12 -3.51
C LYS A 499 -21.66 -24.17 -4.62
N ILE A 500 -21.38 -23.75 -5.85
CA ILE A 500 -21.26 -24.62 -7.01
C ILE A 500 -20.03 -25.52 -6.79
N ARG A 501 -20.28 -26.83 -6.79
CA ARG A 501 -19.26 -27.89 -6.74
C ARG A 501 -19.55 -28.85 -7.88
N MET A 502 -18.52 -29.39 -8.52
CA MET A 502 -18.70 -30.38 -9.61
C MET A 502 -19.48 -31.62 -9.18
N ALA A 503 -19.39 -32.00 -7.90
CA ALA A 503 -20.12 -33.16 -7.36
C ALA A 503 -21.64 -32.91 -7.19
N ASN A 504 -22.07 -31.65 -7.10
CA ASN A 504 -23.45 -31.32 -6.76
C ASN A 504 -24.27 -31.10 -8.03
N LYS A 505 -25.32 -31.90 -8.20
CA LYS A 505 -26.23 -31.81 -9.36
C LYS A 505 -27.59 -31.27 -8.95
N LEU A 506 -28.15 -30.37 -9.76
CA LEU A 506 -29.54 -29.96 -9.66
C LEU A 506 -30.41 -31.10 -10.19
N THR A 507 -31.18 -31.72 -9.31
CA THR A 507 -31.96 -32.92 -9.62
C THR A 507 -33.44 -32.59 -9.57
N PHE A 508 -34.15 -33.05 -10.59
CA PHE A 508 -35.60 -33.01 -10.67
C PHE A 508 -36.13 -34.43 -10.63
N LYS A 509 -37.14 -34.68 -9.79
CA LYS A 509 -37.92 -35.91 -9.77
C LYS A 509 -39.38 -35.53 -9.92
N VAL A 510 -40.05 -36.11 -10.90
CA VAL A 510 -41.46 -35.88 -11.20
C VAL A 510 -42.23 -37.13 -10.77
N TYR A 511 -43.26 -36.92 -9.96
CA TYR A 511 -44.07 -37.98 -9.38
C TYR A 511 -45.54 -37.83 -9.78
N ASP A 512 -46.22 -38.97 -9.88
CA ASP A 512 -47.67 -39.08 -9.77
C ASP A 512 -48.04 -39.29 -8.30
N SER A 513 -49.16 -38.76 -7.84
CA SER A 513 -49.47 -38.65 -6.40
C SER A 513 -50.90 -39.04 -6.05
N ASP A 514 -51.16 -40.35 -5.96
CA ASP A 514 -52.48 -40.94 -5.68
C ASP A 514 -52.92 -40.84 -4.19
N GLY A 515 -52.51 -39.78 -3.49
CA GLY A 515 -52.86 -39.49 -2.09
C GLY A 515 -51.66 -39.44 -1.14
N ILE A 516 -51.90 -39.71 0.15
CA ILE A 516 -50.91 -39.48 1.23
C ILE A 516 -49.78 -40.52 1.24
N TRP A 517 -50.03 -41.72 0.69
CA TRP A 517 -49.15 -42.88 0.87
C TRP A 517 -48.62 -43.51 -0.42
N ASN A 518 -49.22 -43.21 -1.58
CA ASN A 518 -48.75 -43.71 -2.87
C ASN A 518 -48.24 -42.55 -3.73
N THR A 519 -46.98 -42.60 -4.12
CA THR A 519 -46.40 -41.62 -5.04
C THR A 519 -45.44 -42.33 -5.98
N ASP A 520 -45.79 -42.41 -7.25
CA ASP A 520 -45.03 -43.15 -8.26
C ASP A 520 -44.06 -42.23 -9.01
N LEU A 521 -42.80 -42.65 -9.13
CA LEU A 521 -41.79 -41.85 -9.84
C LEU A 521 -41.96 -41.99 -11.36
N LEU A 522 -42.41 -40.92 -12.00
CA LEU A 522 -42.58 -40.85 -13.45
C LEU A 522 -41.25 -40.64 -14.18
N GLY A 523 -40.32 -39.91 -13.57
CA GLY A 523 -39.02 -39.65 -14.17
C GLY A 523 -38.09 -38.81 -13.30
N SER A 524 -36.79 -38.89 -13.61
CA SER A 524 -35.74 -38.15 -12.91
C SER A 524 -34.64 -37.71 -13.86
N CYS A 525 -34.07 -36.54 -13.61
CA CYS A 525 -32.95 -35.98 -14.36
C CYS A 525 -32.07 -35.09 -13.46
N SER A 526 -30.78 -35.03 -13.76
CA SER A 526 -29.79 -34.31 -12.96
C SER A 526 -28.84 -33.51 -13.84
N PHE A 527 -28.60 -32.24 -13.49
CA PHE A 527 -27.82 -31.30 -14.29
C PHE A 527 -26.71 -30.66 -13.47
N GLU A 528 -25.59 -30.38 -14.14
CA GLU A 528 -24.55 -29.51 -13.60
C GLU A 528 -24.97 -28.05 -13.76
N LEU A 529 -24.79 -27.25 -12.70
CA LEU A 529 -25.10 -25.83 -12.76
C LEU A 529 -24.04 -25.05 -13.53
N ARG A 530 -24.51 -24.12 -14.36
CA ARG A 530 -23.70 -23.04 -14.94
C ARG A 530 -24.33 -21.68 -14.69
N SER A 531 -23.52 -20.64 -14.58
CA SER A 531 -23.97 -19.26 -14.39
C SER A 531 -24.79 -18.77 -15.59
N GLY A 532 -25.78 -17.91 -15.32
CA GLY A 532 -26.73 -17.40 -16.30
C GLY A 532 -28.13 -18.02 -16.16
N VAL A 533 -28.99 -17.74 -17.14
CA VAL A 533 -30.33 -18.31 -17.27
C VAL A 533 -30.26 -19.50 -18.22
N VAL A 534 -30.72 -20.65 -17.77
CA VAL A 534 -30.72 -21.90 -18.55
C VAL A 534 -32.13 -22.44 -18.60
N GLN A 535 -32.59 -22.69 -19.83
CA GLN A 535 -33.82 -23.39 -20.12
C GLN A 535 -33.46 -24.77 -20.67
N ASP A 536 -34.04 -25.81 -20.11
CA ASP A 536 -33.73 -27.19 -20.50
C ASP A 536 -34.95 -28.12 -20.25
N LEU A 537 -34.81 -29.39 -20.61
CA LEU A 537 -35.86 -30.38 -20.52
C LEU A 537 -35.37 -31.78 -20.10
N CYS A 538 -36.30 -32.60 -19.64
CA CYS A 538 -36.11 -34.02 -19.33
C CYS A 538 -37.17 -34.82 -20.09
N VAL A 539 -36.71 -35.74 -20.94
CA VAL A 539 -37.59 -36.69 -21.64
C VAL A 539 -37.75 -37.91 -20.75
N PHE A 540 -39.00 -38.29 -20.47
CA PHE A 540 -39.33 -39.49 -19.71
C PHE A 540 -39.87 -40.58 -20.63
N ASN A 541 -40.18 -41.76 -20.07
CA ASN A 541 -40.83 -42.84 -20.83
C ASN A 541 -42.16 -42.34 -21.43
N TYR A 542 -42.90 -41.56 -20.66
CA TYR A 542 -44.10 -40.87 -21.09
C TYR A 542 -43.99 -39.39 -20.74
N GLY A 543 -43.92 -38.55 -21.77
CA GLY A 543 -43.93 -37.11 -21.65
C GLY A 543 -42.57 -36.44 -21.54
N THR A 544 -42.60 -35.12 -21.38
CA THR A 544 -41.41 -34.27 -21.27
C THR A 544 -41.62 -33.20 -20.21
N PHE A 545 -40.69 -33.11 -19.28
CA PHE A 545 -40.62 -32.06 -18.28
C PHE A 545 -39.70 -30.93 -18.74
N TYR A 546 -40.12 -29.68 -18.57
CA TYR A 546 -39.37 -28.47 -18.92
C TYR A 546 -39.17 -27.64 -17.66
N PHE A 547 -37.99 -27.03 -17.55
CA PHE A 547 -37.65 -26.16 -16.43
C PHE A 547 -36.76 -25.01 -16.86
N THR A 548 -36.68 -23.99 -16.00
CA THR A 548 -35.68 -22.93 -16.11
C THR A 548 -34.96 -22.79 -14.77
N TYR A 549 -33.65 -22.62 -14.80
CA TYR A 549 -32.90 -22.14 -13.64
C TYR A 549 -32.09 -20.90 -13.97
N GLU A 550 -31.86 -20.07 -12.97
CA GLU A 550 -30.99 -18.90 -13.03
C GLU A 550 -29.94 -19.00 -11.91
N VAL A 551 -28.67 -18.94 -12.31
CA VAL A 551 -27.53 -18.91 -11.39
C VAL A 551 -26.83 -17.56 -11.52
N LYS A 552 -26.85 -16.75 -10.45
CA LYS A 552 -26.12 -15.47 -10.38
C LYS A 552 -24.90 -15.63 -9.50
N CYS A 553 -23.71 -15.41 -10.06
CA CYS A 553 -22.47 -15.45 -9.28
C CYS A 553 -22.44 -14.39 -8.18
N ALA A 554 -21.78 -14.70 -7.07
CA ALA A 554 -21.52 -13.72 -6.02
C ALA A 554 -20.80 -12.49 -6.59
N PRO A 555 -21.05 -11.28 -6.04
CA PRO A 555 -20.35 -10.09 -6.50
C PRO A 555 -18.83 -10.24 -6.41
N GLY A 556 -18.14 -10.07 -7.55
CA GLY A 556 -16.69 -10.30 -7.66
C GLY A 556 -16.30 -11.68 -8.18
N LEU A 557 -17.27 -12.54 -8.53
CA LEU A 557 -17.05 -13.82 -9.20
C LEU A 557 -17.63 -13.82 -10.62
N GLN A 558 -17.04 -14.64 -11.49
CA GLN A 558 -17.48 -14.88 -12.87
C GLN A 558 -17.14 -16.31 -13.33
N GLY A 559 -17.38 -16.59 -14.60
CA GLY A 559 -17.17 -17.89 -15.22
C GLY A 559 -18.38 -18.81 -15.04
N PRO A 560 -18.42 -19.95 -15.75
CA PRO A 560 -19.56 -20.87 -15.73
C PRO A 560 -19.84 -21.42 -14.34
N GLN A 561 -18.81 -21.67 -13.54
CA GLN A 561 -18.96 -22.20 -12.17
C GLN A 561 -18.79 -21.14 -11.08
N CYS A 562 -18.77 -19.84 -11.43
CA CYS A 562 -18.50 -18.76 -10.47
C CYS A 562 -17.17 -18.93 -9.70
N ASN A 563 -16.17 -19.57 -10.30
CA ASN A 563 -14.89 -19.88 -9.66
C ASN A 563 -13.77 -18.91 -10.04
N GLU A 564 -14.03 -18.02 -10.98
CA GLU A 564 -13.08 -17.03 -11.48
C GLU A 564 -13.29 -15.68 -10.81
N HIS A 565 -12.20 -14.96 -10.58
CA HIS A 565 -12.27 -13.58 -10.07
C HIS A 565 -12.78 -12.65 -11.16
N LYS A 566 -13.74 -11.79 -10.82
CA LYS A 566 -14.23 -10.71 -11.69
C LYS A 566 -13.56 -9.39 -11.30
N PRO A 567 -12.64 -8.84 -12.12
CA PRO A 567 -11.99 -7.57 -11.84
C PRO A 567 -12.98 -6.41 -11.76
N SER A 568 -12.64 -5.38 -10.97
CA SER A 568 -13.43 -4.15 -10.85
C SER A 568 -12.64 -2.93 -11.34
N PRO A 569 -12.35 -2.80 -12.65
CA PRO A 569 -11.59 -1.68 -13.18
C PRO A 569 -12.35 -0.36 -13.03
N MET A 570 -11.59 0.73 -12.96
CA MET A 570 -12.12 2.09 -13.00
C MET A 570 -12.71 2.40 -14.39
N ALA A 571 -13.83 3.13 -14.44
CA ALA A 571 -14.44 3.54 -15.70
C ALA A 571 -13.51 4.47 -16.50
N THR A 572 -13.39 4.24 -17.81
CA THR A 572 -12.44 4.92 -18.70
C THR A 572 -12.47 6.46 -18.59
N PRO A 573 -13.63 7.15 -18.64
CA PRO A 573 -13.65 8.61 -18.58
C PRO A 573 -13.11 9.18 -17.25
N LEU A 574 -13.25 8.42 -16.15
CA LEU A 574 -12.69 8.81 -14.86
C LEU A 574 -11.20 8.48 -14.78
N ALA A 575 -10.76 7.39 -15.41
CA ALA A 575 -9.36 6.96 -15.40
C ALA A 575 -8.39 7.98 -16.05
N ASP A 576 -8.91 8.86 -16.90
CA ASP A 576 -8.18 9.95 -17.57
C ASP A 576 -7.95 11.18 -16.67
N ILE A 577 -8.83 11.41 -15.70
CA ILE A 577 -8.76 12.55 -14.76
C ILE A 577 -8.09 12.12 -13.45
N PHE A 578 -8.40 10.90 -12.99
CA PHE A 578 -7.89 10.38 -11.74
C PHE A 578 -6.49 9.78 -11.91
N SER A 579 -5.59 10.17 -11.01
CA SER A 579 -4.26 9.58 -10.92
C SER A 579 -4.31 8.17 -10.33
N SER A 580 -5.14 7.97 -9.31
CA SER A 580 -5.44 6.67 -8.67
C SER A 580 -6.94 6.48 -8.53
N ARG A 581 -7.41 5.28 -8.12
CA ARG A 581 -8.85 5.03 -7.93
C ARG A 581 -9.56 6.09 -7.10
N ASN A 582 -8.89 6.63 -6.09
CA ASN A 582 -9.46 7.59 -5.15
C ASN A 582 -8.62 8.86 -5.00
N GLY A 583 -7.82 9.21 -6.00
CA GLY A 583 -6.85 10.31 -5.91
C GLY A 583 -6.77 11.14 -7.19
N VAL A 584 -6.86 12.45 -7.03
CA VAL A 584 -6.82 13.45 -8.11
C VAL A 584 -5.76 14.48 -7.76
N LEU A 585 -4.97 14.90 -8.74
CA LEU A 585 -3.99 15.96 -8.51
C LEU A 585 -4.71 17.31 -8.44
N VAL A 586 -4.20 18.25 -7.65
CA VAL A 586 -4.77 19.61 -7.54
C VAL A 586 -4.96 20.25 -8.91
N LYS A 587 -3.97 20.15 -9.80
CA LYS A 587 -4.04 20.69 -11.16
C LYS A 587 -5.15 20.10 -12.04
N ASP A 588 -5.64 18.91 -11.70
CA ASP A 588 -6.68 18.19 -12.45
C ASP A 588 -8.09 18.37 -11.84
N LEU A 589 -8.23 19.03 -10.68
CA LEU A 589 -9.52 19.30 -10.06
C LEU A 589 -10.50 20.09 -10.95
N PRO A 590 -10.08 21.15 -11.67
CA PRO A 590 -11.01 21.88 -12.55
C PRO A 590 -11.58 20.99 -13.66
N ARG A 591 -10.78 20.04 -14.17
CA ARG A 591 -11.23 19.06 -15.18
C ARG A 591 -12.27 18.11 -14.60
N LEU A 592 -12.10 17.68 -13.35
CA LEU A 592 -13.07 16.85 -12.64
C LEU A 592 -14.41 17.58 -12.43
N GLU A 593 -14.37 18.84 -12.03
CA GLU A 593 -15.57 19.66 -11.83
C GLU A 593 -16.36 19.83 -13.12
N LEU A 594 -15.67 20.13 -14.22
CA LEU A 594 -16.28 20.22 -15.54
C LEU A 594 -16.94 18.90 -15.97
N ALA A 595 -16.26 17.77 -15.77
CA ALA A 595 -16.79 16.44 -16.10
C ALA A 595 -18.05 16.08 -15.28
N ARG A 596 -18.07 16.43 -13.99
CA ARG A 596 -19.24 16.25 -13.11
C ARG A 596 -20.42 17.12 -13.52
N ASN A 597 -20.17 18.39 -13.84
CA ASN A 597 -21.21 19.33 -14.28
C ASN A 597 -21.86 18.89 -15.60
N ASN A 598 -21.07 18.38 -16.55
CA ASN A 598 -21.59 17.85 -17.80
C ASN A 598 -22.42 16.56 -17.59
N SER A 599 -21.98 15.67 -16.69
CA SER A 599 -22.74 14.46 -16.33
C SER A 599 -24.08 14.80 -15.67
N ASN A 600 -24.10 15.79 -14.78
CA ASN A 600 -25.33 16.26 -14.16
C ASN A 600 -26.27 16.94 -15.17
N LYS A 601 -25.74 17.72 -16.12
CA LYS A 601 -26.54 18.29 -17.22
C LYS A 601 -27.14 17.21 -18.13
N LEU A 602 -26.40 16.16 -18.46
CA LEU A 602 -26.91 15.00 -19.23
C LEU A 602 -28.03 14.26 -18.47
N ASN A 603 -27.85 14.04 -17.16
CA ASN A 603 -28.88 13.41 -16.33
C ASN A 603 -30.13 14.30 -16.16
N SER A 604 -29.97 15.62 -16.06
CA SER A 604 -31.09 16.57 -15.98
C SER A 604 -31.89 16.70 -17.30
N LYS A 605 -31.23 16.52 -18.45
CA LYS A 605 -31.88 16.46 -19.76
C LYS A 605 -32.61 15.13 -19.98
N SER A 606 -32.11 14.03 -19.42
CA SER A 606 -32.78 12.72 -19.43
C SER A 606 -34.08 12.72 -18.61
N THR A 607 -34.11 13.39 -17.46
CA THR A 607 -35.34 13.54 -16.65
C THR A 607 -36.31 14.60 -17.18
N SER A 608 -35.85 15.58 -17.96
CA SER A 608 -36.73 16.58 -18.61
C SER A 608 -37.29 16.13 -19.97
N GLY A 609 -36.85 14.98 -20.50
CA GLY A 609 -37.29 14.44 -21.80
C GLY A 609 -38.56 13.57 -21.74
N LYS A 610 -39.24 13.46 -20.59
CA LYS A 610 -40.44 12.62 -20.42
C LYS A 610 -41.64 13.39 -19.86
N ARG A 611 -41.87 14.61 -20.35
CA ARG A 611 -43.08 15.36 -20.04
C ARG A 611 -43.55 16.28 -21.17
N ILE A 612 -43.80 15.74 -22.36
CA ILE A 612 -44.66 16.38 -23.39
C ILE A 612 -45.42 15.28 -24.16
N MET A 613 -46.76 15.36 -24.09
CA MET A 613 -47.86 14.93 -25.01
C MET A 613 -47.65 13.63 -25.81
N LEU A 614 -48.52 12.61 -25.73
CA LEU A 614 -49.99 12.56 -25.84
C LEU A 614 -50.58 11.49 -24.93
#